data_AF-A0A8H4BS58-F1
#
_entry.id   AF-A0A8H4BS58-F1
#
_cell.length_a   1.000
_cell.length_b   1.000
_cell.length_c   1.000
_cell.angle_alpha   90.00
_cell.angle_beta   90.00
_cell.angle_gamma   90.00
#
_symmetry.space_group_name_H-M   'P 1'
#
loop_
_entity.id
_entity.type
_entity.pdbx_description
1 polymer ?
#
loop_
_entity_poly.entity_id
_entity_poly.type
_entity_poly.pdbx_seq_one_letter_code
_entity_poly.pdbx_strand_id
1 'polypeptide(L)'
;MCIFELPSSHSTLYISGGNNQNNQQQQGQRRTTTGARRTQHRVTPQMIEMVRAMFPDIPTAAILADLQRTGSVETTVDNALRDGGLPLPSPMPSQQGSPNSNATNNSSSASSSRKSPSHPNLVQRYKIDVQQDTDQEPPKVWEASPDKRQEMLRKRKEFMVLQARK
;
A
#
# COMPACT_ATOMS: atom_id res chain seq x y z
N MET A 1 -55.31 43.91 16.97
CA MET A 1 -54.15 43.06 16.62
C MET A 1 -53.81 43.28 15.15
N CYS A 2 -52.60 43.83 14.89
CA CYS A 2 -51.63 43.55 13.81
C CYS A 2 -52.17 43.41 12.36
N ILE A 3 -51.99 44.30 11.36
CA ILE A 3 -50.83 45.04 10.77
C ILE A 3 -49.92 44.17 9.86
N PHE A 4 -49.81 44.61 8.57
CA PHE A 4 -48.78 44.39 7.52
C PHE A 4 -48.58 42.99 6.89
N GLU A 5 -48.75 42.79 5.58
CA GLU A 5 -47.94 43.21 4.41
C GLU A 5 -46.61 42.44 4.29
N LEU A 6 -46.46 41.66 3.20
CA LEU A 6 -45.33 41.63 2.25
C LEU A 6 -45.37 40.34 1.38
N PRO A 7 -45.47 40.45 0.04
CA PRO A 7 -44.94 39.45 -0.88
C PRO A 7 -43.51 39.82 -1.30
N SER A 8 -42.52 38.97 -1.07
CA SER A 8 -41.19 39.14 -1.67
C SER A 8 -40.40 37.84 -1.82
N SER A 9 -40.18 37.50 -3.09
CA SER A 9 -38.93 36.99 -3.68
C SER A 9 -38.08 35.97 -2.90
N HIS A 10 -38.18 34.70 -3.30
CA HIS A 10 -37.02 33.80 -3.34
C HIS A 10 -36.52 33.76 -4.79
N SER A 11 -35.50 34.56 -5.10
CA SER A 11 -34.07 34.21 -5.03
C SER A 11 -33.61 33.35 -6.21
N THR A 12 -33.20 34.08 -7.25
CA THR A 12 -31.94 33.94 -8.00
C THR A 12 -31.54 32.56 -8.50
N LEU A 13 -31.93 32.31 -9.76
CA LEU A 13 -31.11 31.56 -10.72
C LEU A 13 -29.77 32.28 -10.92
N TYR A 14 -28.67 31.60 -10.61
CA TYR A 14 -27.34 31.93 -11.10
C TYR A 14 -26.68 30.67 -11.70
N ILE A 15 -26.82 30.54 -13.01
CA ILE A 15 -25.83 29.81 -13.79
C ILE A 15 -24.60 30.72 -13.86
N SER A 16 -23.47 30.24 -13.33
CA SER A 16 -22.17 30.81 -13.64
C SER A 16 -21.17 29.68 -13.77
N GLY A 17 -20.89 29.36 -15.03
CA GLY A 17 -19.69 28.66 -15.41
C GLY A 17 -18.46 29.52 -15.09
N GLY A 18 -17.43 28.87 -14.55
CA GLY A 18 -16.15 29.48 -14.24
C GLY A 18 -15.06 28.45 -14.47
N ASN A 19 -14.57 28.44 -15.70
CA ASN A 19 -13.36 27.75 -16.14
C ASN A 19 -12.17 28.27 -15.32
N ASN A 20 -11.48 27.39 -14.57
CA ASN A 20 -10.20 27.75 -13.94
C ASN A 20 -9.13 26.77 -14.42
N GLN A 21 -8.41 27.22 -15.46
CA GLN A 21 -7.10 26.71 -15.78
C GLN A 21 -6.17 27.03 -14.62
N ASN A 22 -5.68 26.01 -13.92
CA ASN A 22 -4.40 26.13 -13.26
C ASN A 22 -3.55 24.91 -13.58
N ASN A 23 -2.74 25.11 -14.62
CA ASN A 23 -1.49 24.43 -14.83
C ASN A 23 -0.58 24.71 -13.62
N GLN A 24 -0.51 23.76 -12.70
CA GLN A 24 0.63 23.64 -11.82
C GLN A 24 1.21 22.24 -11.95
N GLN A 25 2.14 22.15 -12.90
CA GLN A 25 3.24 21.19 -12.87
C GLN A 25 3.83 21.16 -11.45
N GLN A 26 3.75 20.00 -10.80
CA GLN A 26 4.68 19.58 -9.75
C GLN A 26 4.55 18.07 -9.52
N GLN A 27 5.37 17.32 -10.28
CA GLN A 27 6.12 16.14 -9.85
C GLN A 27 5.43 15.21 -8.82
N GLY A 28 4.39 14.50 -9.26
CA GLY A 28 3.81 13.38 -8.52
C GLY A 28 4.67 12.12 -8.66
N GLN A 29 5.56 11.89 -7.69
CA GLN A 29 6.28 10.64 -7.53
C GLN A 29 5.30 9.46 -7.52
N ARG A 30 5.39 8.61 -8.54
CA ARG A 30 4.63 7.37 -8.70
C ARG A 30 4.95 6.42 -7.55
N ARG A 31 4.19 6.47 -6.44
CA ARG A 31 4.16 5.37 -5.47
C ARG A 31 3.34 4.22 -6.05
N THR A 32 4.04 3.30 -6.68
CA THR A 32 3.59 1.94 -6.95
C THR A 32 3.30 1.26 -5.61
N THR A 33 2.05 1.00 -5.28
CA THR A 33 1.69 0.16 -4.12
C THR A 33 1.83 -1.30 -4.50
N THR A 34 3.07 -1.70 -4.75
CA THR A 34 3.55 -3.09 -4.69
C THR A 34 3.33 -3.55 -3.25
N GLY A 35 2.76 -4.76 -3.05
CA GLY A 35 2.35 -5.29 -1.75
C GLY A 35 3.24 -4.83 -0.61
N ALA A 36 2.65 -4.12 0.36
CA ALA A 36 3.34 -3.38 1.39
C ALA A 36 4.37 -4.30 2.07
N ARG A 37 5.61 -4.24 1.60
CA ARG A 37 6.76 -4.80 2.30
C ARG A 37 6.67 -4.16 3.67
N ARG A 38 6.43 -4.96 4.73
CA ARG A 38 6.41 -4.44 6.10
C ARG A 38 7.72 -3.70 6.29
N THR A 39 7.67 -2.37 6.23
CA THR A 39 8.84 -1.52 6.40
C THR A 39 9.36 -1.82 7.77
N GLN A 40 10.46 -2.56 7.84
CA GLN A 40 11.10 -2.87 9.11
C GLN A 40 11.70 -1.56 9.60
N HIS A 41 11.20 -1.06 10.71
CA HIS A 41 11.72 0.16 11.31
C HIS A 41 13.09 -0.12 11.93
N ARG A 42 13.97 0.88 11.88
CA ARG A 42 15.27 0.80 12.56
C ARG A 42 15.03 0.92 14.05
N VAL A 43 15.49 -0.05 14.81
CA VAL A 43 15.37 -0.08 16.27
C VAL A 43 16.72 0.30 16.87
N THR A 44 16.73 1.30 17.76
CA THR A 44 17.94 1.66 18.51
C THR A 44 17.98 0.88 19.83
N PRO A 45 19.18 0.62 20.40
CA PRO A 45 19.29 -0.03 21.70
C PRO A 45 18.57 0.72 22.83
N GLN A 46 18.54 2.06 22.74
CA GLN A 46 17.91 2.93 23.73
C GLN A 46 16.38 2.76 23.74
N MET A 47 15.74 2.52 22.59
CA MET A 47 14.30 2.21 22.52
C MET A 47 13.97 0.91 23.26
N ILE A 48 14.83 -0.09 23.12
CA ILE A 48 14.66 -1.40 23.77
C ILE A 48 14.81 -1.26 25.29
N GLU A 49 15.82 -0.51 25.74
CA GLU A 49 16.11 -0.31 27.16
C GLU A 49 14.97 0.40 27.89
N MET A 50 14.37 1.42 27.27
CA MET A 50 13.18 2.09 27.84
C MET A 50 12.01 1.12 28.04
N VAL A 51 11.68 0.31 27.02
CA VAL A 51 10.59 -0.69 27.13
C VAL A 51 10.92 -1.71 28.21
N ARG A 52 12.17 -2.19 28.27
CA ARG A 52 12.63 -3.16 29.27
C ARG A 52 12.59 -2.62 30.69
N ALA A 53 12.87 -1.34 30.90
CA ALA A 53 12.80 -0.71 32.22
C ALA A 53 11.37 -0.69 32.77
N MET A 54 10.36 -0.54 31.91
CA MET A 54 8.94 -0.61 32.28
C MET A 54 8.43 -2.05 32.37
N PHE A 55 8.89 -2.94 31.49
CA PHE A 55 8.46 -4.33 31.39
C PHE A 55 9.65 -5.29 31.49
N PRO A 56 10.13 -5.58 32.71
CA PRO A 56 11.28 -6.47 32.91
C PRO A 56 10.98 -7.96 32.59
N ASP A 57 9.69 -8.34 32.57
CA ASP A 57 9.23 -9.70 32.28
C ASP A 57 9.25 -10.03 30.77
N ILE A 58 9.15 -9.00 29.91
CA ILE A 58 9.09 -9.19 28.46
C ILE A 58 10.50 -9.40 27.88
N PRO A 59 10.73 -10.46 27.10
CA PRO A 59 12.05 -10.73 26.53
C PRO A 59 12.43 -9.70 25.46
N THR A 60 13.72 -9.35 25.42
CA THR A 60 14.29 -8.38 24.46
C THR A 60 13.99 -8.71 23.01
N ALA A 61 13.92 -10.00 22.64
CA ALA A 61 13.58 -10.44 21.30
C ALA A 61 12.16 -10.04 20.88
N ALA A 62 11.19 -10.11 21.80
CA ALA A 62 9.81 -9.72 21.54
C ALA A 62 9.67 -8.20 21.41
N ILE A 63 10.37 -7.45 22.28
CA ILE A 63 10.45 -5.99 22.21
C ILE A 63 11.04 -5.56 20.86
N LEU A 64 12.14 -6.16 20.43
CA LEU A 64 12.78 -5.84 19.17
C LEU A 64 11.87 -6.13 17.97
N ALA A 65 11.19 -7.27 17.97
CA ALA A 65 10.27 -7.64 16.90
C ALA A 65 9.07 -6.68 16.80
N ASP A 66 8.49 -6.28 17.93
CA ASP A 66 7.39 -5.32 17.91
C ASP A 66 7.86 -3.91 17.54
N LEU A 67 9.01 -3.45 18.05
CA LEU A 67 9.60 -2.17 17.66
C LEU A 67 9.97 -2.12 16.17
N GLN A 68 10.38 -3.24 15.56
CA GLN A 68 10.60 -3.32 14.11
C GLN A 68 9.28 -3.15 13.33
N ARG A 69 8.16 -3.60 13.91
CA ARG A 69 6.83 -3.51 13.31
C ARG A 69 6.19 -2.14 13.50
N THR A 70 6.25 -1.58 14.70
CA THR A 70 5.60 -0.31 15.08
C THR A 70 6.48 0.90 14.78
N GLY A 71 7.78 0.79 15.01
CA GLY A 71 8.74 1.90 14.92
C GLY A 71 8.67 2.91 16.07
N SER A 72 7.80 2.72 17.06
CA SER A 72 7.64 3.63 18.21
C SER A 72 7.54 2.87 19.53
N VAL A 73 8.22 3.40 20.54
CA VAL A 73 8.23 2.89 21.90
C VAL A 73 6.83 3.00 22.51
N GLU A 74 6.15 4.13 22.33
CA GLU A 74 4.82 4.39 22.90
C GLU A 74 3.79 3.36 22.39
N THR A 75 3.82 3.07 21.09
CA THR A 75 2.93 2.07 20.48
C THR A 75 3.24 0.67 20.99
N THR A 76 4.52 0.33 21.19
CA THR A 76 4.93 -0.96 21.75
C THR A 76 4.53 -1.10 23.21
N VAL A 77 4.56 -0.01 23.99
CA VAL A 77 4.06 0.02 25.37
C VAL A 77 2.55 -0.21 25.42
N ASP A 78 1.77 0.46 24.57
CA ASP A 78 0.31 0.24 24.46
C ASP A 78 -0.02 -1.20 24.07
N ASN A 79 0.71 -1.78 23.12
CA ASN A 79 0.55 -3.19 22.72
C ASN A 79 0.84 -4.14 23.89
N ALA A 80 1.94 -3.91 24.62
CA ALA A 80 2.30 -4.73 25.78
C ALA A 80 1.25 -4.68 26.88
N LEU A 81 0.62 -3.52 27.11
CA LEU A 81 -0.46 -3.36 28.08
C LEU A 81 -1.76 -4.04 27.64
N ARG A 82 -2.07 -4.01 26.34
CA ARG A 82 -3.29 -4.63 25.79
C ARG A 82 -3.28 -6.15 25.85
N ASP A 83 -2.17 -6.76 25.45
CA ASP A 83 -2.04 -8.21 25.34
C ASP A 83 -1.53 -8.85 26.64
N GLY A 84 -1.10 -8.04 27.61
CA GLY A 84 -0.36 -8.53 28.78
C GLY A 84 1.03 -9.06 28.44
N GLY A 85 1.56 -8.69 27.27
CA GLY A 85 2.83 -9.17 26.73
C GLY A 85 3.02 -8.78 25.26
N LEU A 86 4.17 -9.14 24.68
CA LEU A 86 4.42 -8.96 23.24
C LEU A 86 4.49 -10.34 22.56
N PRO A 87 3.92 -10.49 21.34
CA PRO A 87 3.99 -11.76 20.63
C PRO A 87 5.44 -12.11 20.34
N LEU A 88 5.89 -13.28 20.83
CA LEU A 88 7.24 -13.75 20.57
C LEU A 88 7.42 -13.95 19.06
N PRO A 89 8.49 -13.41 18.45
CA PRO A 89 8.80 -13.71 17.07
C PRO A 89 9.05 -15.21 16.94
N SER A 90 8.29 -15.86 16.06
CA SER A 90 8.54 -17.26 15.67
C SER A 90 10.02 -17.41 15.25
N PRO A 91 10.73 -18.48 15.67
CA PRO A 91 12.13 -18.66 15.31
C PRO A 91 12.26 -18.70 13.79
N MET A 92 12.79 -17.63 13.20
CA MET A 92 13.12 -17.63 11.77
C MET A 92 14.28 -18.63 11.56
N PRO A 93 14.20 -19.55 10.58
CA PRO A 93 15.36 -20.36 10.22
C PRO A 93 16.51 -19.44 9.83
N SER A 94 17.64 -19.58 10.52
CA SER A 94 18.86 -18.82 10.29
C SER A 94 19.31 -18.98 8.84
N GLN A 95 19.12 -17.94 8.00
CA GLN A 95 19.84 -17.86 6.73
C GLN A 95 21.29 -17.53 7.06
N GLN A 96 22.11 -18.58 7.18
CA GLN A 96 23.56 -18.48 7.18
C GLN A 96 24.01 -17.76 5.89
N GLY A 97 24.94 -16.82 6.05
CA GLY A 97 25.31 -15.85 5.01
C GLY A 97 25.95 -16.45 3.76
N SER A 98 25.87 -15.69 2.67
CA SER A 98 26.70 -15.89 1.49
C SER A 98 27.79 -14.81 1.46
N PRO A 99 29.08 -15.16 1.39
CA PRO A 99 30.16 -14.18 1.41
C PRO A 99 30.28 -13.45 0.06
N ASN A 100 30.69 -12.21 0.18
CA ASN A 100 31.17 -11.34 -0.87
C ASN A 100 32.29 -12.04 -1.68
N SER A 101 32.18 -12.09 -3.01
CA SER A 101 33.30 -12.45 -3.88
C SER A 101 33.31 -11.51 -5.08
N ASN A 102 34.28 -10.62 -5.02
CA ASN A 102 34.72 -9.69 -6.05
C ASN A 102 35.82 -10.39 -6.85
N ALA A 103 35.68 -10.61 -8.17
CA ALA A 103 36.76 -10.58 -9.17
C ALA A 103 36.33 -11.09 -10.58
N THR A 104 36.61 -10.25 -11.58
CA THR A 104 37.10 -10.50 -12.95
C THR A 104 36.32 -11.33 -13.99
N ASN A 105 36.05 -10.65 -15.11
CA ASN A 105 36.01 -11.09 -16.51
C ASN A 105 36.19 -12.60 -16.78
N ASN A 106 35.18 -13.23 -17.39
CA ASN A 106 35.37 -13.84 -18.71
C ASN A 106 34.02 -14.06 -19.40
N SER A 107 33.97 -13.65 -20.66
CA SER A 107 32.87 -13.86 -21.58
C SER A 107 32.73 -15.34 -21.89
N SER A 108 31.58 -15.94 -21.59
CA SER A 108 31.10 -17.11 -22.32
C SER A 108 29.60 -17.27 -22.12
N SER A 109 28.88 -17.09 -23.23
CA SER A 109 27.49 -17.44 -23.45
C SER A 109 27.14 -18.80 -22.82
N ALA A 110 26.30 -18.76 -21.78
CA ALA A 110 25.52 -19.90 -21.35
C ALA A 110 24.12 -19.41 -21.03
N SER A 111 23.20 -19.64 -21.96
CA SER A 111 21.77 -19.46 -21.81
C SER A 111 21.26 -20.40 -20.71
N SER A 112 21.37 -19.99 -19.45
CA SER A 112 20.61 -20.61 -18.37
C SER A 112 19.16 -20.19 -18.53
N SER A 113 18.39 -21.05 -19.21
CA SER A 113 16.92 -21.04 -19.19
C SER A 113 16.46 -21.19 -17.74
N ARG A 114 16.30 -20.06 -17.07
CA ARG A 114 15.58 -19.97 -15.81
C ARG A 114 14.15 -20.43 -16.10
N LYS A 115 13.82 -21.66 -15.72
CA LYS A 115 12.45 -22.19 -15.76
C LYS A 115 11.65 -21.29 -14.83
N SER A 116 10.95 -20.31 -15.39
CA SER A 116 9.95 -19.55 -14.66
C SER A 116 8.94 -20.57 -14.12
N PRO A 117 8.61 -20.54 -12.82
CA PRO A 117 7.53 -21.37 -12.30
C PRO A 117 6.31 -21.19 -13.20
N SER A 118 5.73 -22.31 -13.63
CA SER A 118 4.54 -22.39 -14.48
C SER A 118 3.34 -21.85 -13.70
N HIS A 119 3.29 -20.55 -13.48
CA HIS A 119 2.13 -19.88 -12.93
C HIS A 119 1.05 -19.79 -14.01
N PRO A 120 -0.23 -20.08 -13.69
CA PRO A 120 -1.31 -19.90 -14.64
C PRO A 120 -1.34 -18.44 -15.09
N ASN A 121 -1.52 -18.21 -16.39
CA ASN A 121 -1.59 -16.86 -16.95
C ASN A 121 -2.67 -16.05 -16.21
N LEU A 122 -2.39 -14.78 -15.92
CA LEU A 122 -3.31 -13.93 -15.15
C LEU A 122 -4.70 -13.85 -15.81
N VAL A 123 -4.76 -13.84 -17.14
CA VAL A 123 -5.99 -13.92 -17.93
C VAL A 123 -6.81 -15.17 -17.59
N GLN A 124 -6.16 -16.34 -17.53
CA GLN A 124 -6.82 -17.62 -17.20
C GLN A 124 -7.29 -17.63 -15.75
N ARG A 125 -6.49 -17.09 -14.82
CA ARG A 125 -6.85 -17.01 -13.40
C ARG A 125 -8.08 -16.14 -13.16
N TYR A 126 -8.20 -15.04 -13.91
CA TYR A 126 -9.25 -14.05 -13.72
C TYR A 126 -10.39 -14.13 -14.74
N LYS A 127 -10.36 -15.09 -15.68
CA LYS A 127 -11.38 -15.29 -16.73
C LYS A 127 -11.66 -14.00 -17.52
N ILE A 128 -10.60 -13.29 -17.89
CA ILE A 128 -10.69 -12.01 -18.59
C ILE A 128 -10.80 -12.30 -20.09
N ASP A 129 -11.76 -11.66 -20.76
CA ASP A 129 -11.86 -11.75 -22.21
C ASP A 129 -10.76 -10.91 -22.87
N VAL A 130 -9.98 -11.53 -23.74
CA VAL A 130 -8.82 -10.91 -24.39
C VAL A 130 -9.23 -9.94 -25.50
N GLN A 131 -10.44 -10.08 -26.04
CA GLN A 131 -10.91 -9.24 -27.16
C GLN A 131 -11.54 -7.93 -26.68
N GLN A 132 -11.71 -7.76 -25.37
CA GLN A 132 -12.15 -6.49 -24.81
C GLN A 132 -10.98 -5.52 -24.75
N ASP A 133 -10.75 -4.80 -25.85
CA ASP A 133 -9.74 -3.75 -25.94
C ASP A 133 -10.16 -2.56 -25.06
N THR A 134 -9.78 -2.61 -23.78
CA THR A 134 -9.98 -1.50 -22.85
C THR A 134 -8.80 -0.54 -22.99
N ASP A 135 -8.71 0.20 -24.09
CA ASP A 135 -7.68 1.23 -24.30
C ASP A 135 -7.84 2.45 -23.37
N GLN A 136 -9.00 2.59 -22.73
CA GLN A 136 -9.31 3.69 -21.82
C GLN A 136 -8.93 3.30 -20.38
N GLU A 137 -7.92 3.97 -19.81
CA GLU A 137 -7.55 3.82 -18.39
C GLU A 137 -8.75 4.23 -17.51
N PRO A 138 -9.31 3.33 -16.69
CA PRO A 138 -10.43 3.67 -15.84
C PRO A 138 -10.00 4.70 -14.78
N PRO A 139 -10.84 5.72 -14.50
CA PRO A 139 -10.47 6.79 -13.59
C PRO A 139 -10.08 6.26 -12.21
N LYS A 140 -9.01 6.80 -11.65
CA LYS A 140 -8.50 6.48 -10.30
C LYS A 140 -9.33 7.19 -9.22
N VAL A 141 -10.65 7.14 -9.33
CA VAL A 141 -11.59 7.73 -8.37
C VAL A 141 -12.38 6.60 -7.71
N TRP A 142 -12.54 6.71 -6.40
CA TRP A 142 -13.31 5.76 -5.61
C TRP A 142 -14.76 6.21 -5.55
N GLU A 143 -15.65 5.47 -6.20
CA GLU A 143 -17.07 5.80 -6.25
C GLU A 143 -17.73 5.65 -4.86
N ALA A 144 -18.68 6.54 -4.56
CA ALA A 144 -19.41 6.54 -3.29
C ALA A 144 -20.34 5.33 -3.17
N SER A 145 -20.98 4.91 -4.26
CA SER A 145 -21.88 3.76 -4.28
C SER A 145 -21.08 2.43 -4.40
N PRO A 146 -21.45 1.41 -3.61
CA PRO A 146 -20.71 0.14 -3.55
C PRO A 146 -20.73 -0.62 -4.88
N ASP A 147 -21.86 -0.57 -5.60
CA ASP A 147 -22.03 -1.24 -6.89
C ASP A 147 -21.12 -0.64 -7.98
N LYS A 148 -21.14 0.70 -8.14
CA LYS A 148 -20.26 1.40 -9.08
C LYS A 148 -18.79 1.20 -8.76
N ARG A 149 -18.44 1.20 -7.47
CA ARG A 149 -17.08 0.92 -7.01
C ARG A 149 -16.62 -0.48 -7.36
N GLN A 150 -17.47 -1.49 -7.16
CA GLN A 150 -17.14 -2.87 -7.53
C GLN A 150 -16.87 -2.99 -9.04
N GLU A 151 -17.72 -2.37 -9.85
CA GLU A 151 -17.57 -2.35 -11.30
C GLU A 151 -16.27 -1.65 -11.73
N MET A 152 -15.98 -0.49 -11.14
CA MET A 152 -14.74 0.26 -11.37
C MET A 152 -13.49 -0.55 -11.01
N LEU A 153 -13.52 -1.29 -9.90
CA LEU A 153 -12.41 -2.15 -9.49
C LEU A 153 -12.22 -3.35 -10.42
N ARG A 154 -13.31 -3.94 -10.93
CA ARG A 154 -13.25 -5.02 -11.94
C ARG A 154 -12.58 -4.54 -13.22
N LYS A 155 -13.07 -3.43 -13.79
CA LYS A 155 -12.50 -2.81 -15.00
C LYS A 155 -11.02 -2.47 -14.84
N ARG A 156 -10.64 -1.91 -13.69
CA ARG A 156 -9.24 -1.58 -13.41
C ARG A 156 -8.34 -2.81 -13.29
N LYS A 157 -8.84 -3.88 -12.70
CA LYS A 157 -8.13 -5.17 -12.61
C LYS A 157 -7.95 -5.76 -14.02
N GLU A 158 -9.00 -5.74 -14.83
CA GLU A 158 -8.96 -6.20 -16.23
C GLU A 158 -7.94 -5.42 -17.06
N PHE A 159 -8.01 -4.09 -17.02
CA PHE A 159 -7.04 -3.19 -17.65
C PHE A 159 -5.61 -3.50 -17.23
N MET A 160 -5.35 -3.64 -15.93
CA MET A 160 -4.00 -3.94 -15.42
C MET A 160 -3.47 -5.28 -15.92
N VAL A 161 -4.33 -6.31 -16.01
CA VAL A 161 -3.93 -7.63 -16.50
C VAL A 161 -3.64 -7.60 -18.00
N LEU A 162 -4.44 -6.88 -18.78
CA LEU A 162 -4.20 -6.72 -20.23
C LEU A 162 -2.93 -5.91 -20.52
N GLN A 163 -2.72 -4.79 -19.82
CA GLN A 163 -1.50 -3.98 -19.96
C GLN A 163 -0.24 -4.75 -19.56
N ALA A 164 -0.30 -5.63 -18.57
CA ALA A 164 0.85 -6.47 -18.20
C ALA A 164 1.23 -7.53 -19.26
N ARG A 165 0.36 -7.76 -20.26
CA ARG A 165 0.60 -8.68 -21.38
C ARG A 165 1.22 -7.98 -22.60
N LYS A 166 0.85 -6.73 -22.85
CA LYS A 166 1.36 -5.93 -23.97
C LYS A 166 2.83 -5.57 -23.74
#